data_AF-A0A2K0VTZ0-F1
#
_entry.id   AF-A0A2K0VTZ0-F1
#
_cell.length_a   1.000
_cell.length_b   1.000
_cell.length_c   1.000
_cell.angle_alpha   90.00
_cell.angle_beta   90.00
_cell.angle_gamma   90.00
#
_symmetry.space_group_name_H-M   'P 1'
#
loop_
_entity.id
_entity.type
_entity.pdbx_description
1 polymer ?
#
loop_
_entity_poly.entity_id
_entity_poly.type
_entity_poly.pdbx_seq_one_letter_code
_entity_poly.pdbx_strand_id
1 'polypeptide(L)'
;MAASILYPFGKRPLARKFWIYPQYILAFTIAWPAIPGRAAICGHYESFAETTRQCLPLCTMVFFWTIYLNTAYSYQDVVDDRKMKVNSFYNVAGNHIHILLVLLVSPILVCLYIYLAGFKSTWLWVSWMGVWTIALVTQLAQFDPKQPASGGTLHKSNFILGIWTILACTIEVYLTAA
;
A
#
# COMPACT_ATOMS: atom_id res chain seq x y z
N MET A 1 -11.55 -11.84 0.28
CA MET A 1 -11.29 -13.25 0.67
C MET A 1 -11.11 -14.17 -0.53
N ALA A 2 -12.02 -14.20 -1.52
CA ALA A 2 -11.85 -15.06 -2.71
C ALA A 2 -10.61 -14.73 -3.55
N ALA A 3 -10.27 -13.45 -3.74
CA ALA A 3 -9.08 -13.04 -4.49
C ALA A 3 -7.77 -13.54 -3.86
N SER A 4 -7.71 -13.70 -2.54
CA SER A 4 -6.54 -14.25 -1.83
C SER A 4 -6.20 -15.67 -2.24
N ILE A 5 -7.19 -16.45 -2.70
CA ILE A 5 -7.00 -17.83 -3.21
C ILE A 5 -6.11 -17.81 -4.46
N LEU A 6 -6.12 -16.72 -5.24
CA LEU A 6 -5.31 -16.58 -6.45
C LEU A 6 -3.85 -16.22 -6.16
N TYR A 7 -3.54 -15.76 -4.93
CA TYR A 7 -2.20 -15.27 -4.57
C TYR A 7 -1.09 -16.31 -4.79
N PRO A 8 -1.21 -17.59 -4.36
CA PRO A 8 -0.18 -18.61 -4.61
C PRO A 8 0.01 -18.90 -6.11
N PHE A 9 -1.03 -18.76 -6.92
CA PHE A 9 -0.93 -18.94 -8.38
C PHE A 9 -0.12 -17.82 -9.02
N GLY A 10 -0.20 -16.59 -8.50
CA GLY A 10 0.62 -15.46 -8.92
C GLY A 10 2.12 -15.67 -8.70
N LYS A 11 2.52 -16.48 -7.71
CA LYS A 11 3.94 -16.83 -7.46
C LYS A 11 4.52 -17.82 -8.48
N ARG A 12 3.70 -18.47 -9.31
CA ARG A 12 4.17 -19.45 -10.28
C ARG A 12 4.92 -18.78 -11.44
N PRO A 13 5.95 -19.43 -12.02
CA PRO A 13 6.67 -18.88 -13.18
C PRO A 13 5.76 -18.56 -14.37
N LEU A 14 4.70 -19.35 -14.57
CA LEU A 14 3.73 -19.15 -15.66
C LEU A 14 3.00 -17.81 -15.55
N ALA A 15 2.69 -17.34 -14.34
CA ALA A 15 2.01 -16.07 -14.12
C ALA A 15 2.86 -14.88 -14.60
N ARG A 16 4.19 -15.00 -14.51
CA ARG A 16 5.14 -14.01 -15.01
C ARG A 16 5.00 -13.79 -16.52
N LYS A 17 4.69 -14.83 -17.30
CA LYS A 17 4.50 -14.73 -18.76
C LYS A 17 3.32 -13.82 -19.12
N PHE A 18 2.35 -13.71 -18.22
CA PHE A 18 1.17 -12.85 -18.36
C PHE A 18 1.30 -11.54 -17.58
N TRP A 19 2.49 -11.20 -17.06
CA TRP A 19 2.73 -10.02 -16.22
C TRP A 19 1.86 -9.98 -14.95
N ILE A 20 1.42 -11.14 -14.47
CA ILE A 20 0.63 -11.26 -13.25
C ILE A 20 1.58 -11.50 -12.08
N TYR A 21 1.66 -10.52 -11.18
CA TYR A 21 2.47 -10.61 -9.97
C TYR A 21 1.57 -10.80 -8.74
N PRO A 22 2.00 -11.60 -7.75
CA PRO A 22 1.20 -11.86 -6.55
C PRO A 22 0.88 -10.58 -5.77
N GLN A 23 1.75 -9.56 -5.85
CA GLN A 23 1.56 -8.24 -5.26
C GLN A 23 0.29 -7.54 -5.77
N TYR A 24 -0.09 -7.70 -7.04
CA TYR A 24 -1.31 -7.08 -7.59
C TYR A 24 -2.58 -7.68 -6.98
N ILE A 25 -2.59 -9.00 -6.81
CA ILE A 25 -3.70 -9.74 -6.22
C ILE A 25 -3.86 -9.34 -4.74
N LEU A 26 -2.73 -9.26 -4.02
CA LEU A 26 -2.72 -8.83 -2.63
C LEU A 26 -3.18 -7.38 -2.50
N ALA A 27 -2.64 -6.47 -3.31
CA ALA A 27 -2.99 -5.06 -3.31
C ALA A 27 -4.48 -4.83 -3.56
N PHE A 28 -5.05 -5.53 -4.54
CA PHE A 28 -6.50 -5.47 -4.78
C PHE A 28 -7.30 -5.96 -3.58
N THR A 29 -6.87 -7.06 -2.95
CA THR A 29 -7.53 -7.64 -1.78
C THR A 29 -7.54 -6.68 -0.58
N ILE A 30 -6.44 -5.94 -0.37
CA ILE A 30 -6.30 -4.99 0.75
C ILE A 30 -6.95 -3.64 0.46
N ALA A 31 -7.00 -3.20 -0.80
CA ALA A 31 -7.58 -1.91 -1.17
C ALA A 31 -9.12 -1.90 -1.23
N TRP A 32 -9.71 -2.99 -1.72
CA TRP A 32 -11.16 -3.11 -1.92
C TRP A 32 -12.03 -2.82 -0.68
N PRO A 33 -11.68 -3.28 0.55
CA PRO A 33 -12.52 -3.10 1.74
C PRO A 33 -12.91 -1.67 2.09
N ALA A 34 -12.21 -0.65 1.59
CA ALA A 34 -12.59 0.75 1.81
C ALA A 34 -13.99 1.07 1.25
N ILE A 35 -14.38 0.47 0.12
CA ILE A 35 -15.69 0.69 -0.53
C ILE A 35 -16.85 0.15 0.33
N PRO A 36 -16.92 -1.15 0.67
CA PRO A 36 -17.99 -1.67 1.52
C PRO A 36 -17.94 -1.08 2.94
N GLY A 37 -16.75 -0.74 3.45
CA GLY A 37 -16.62 -0.05 4.74
C GLY A 37 -17.33 1.31 4.75
N ARG A 38 -17.17 2.10 3.69
CA ARG A 38 -17.89 3.37 3.52
C ARG A 38 -19.37 3.17 3.23
N ALA A 39 -19.72 2.22 2.37
CA ALA A 39 -21.10 1.89 2.07
C ALA A 39 -21.89 1.47 3.32
N ALA A 40 -21.25 0.80 4.28
CA ALA A 40 -21.88 0.43 5.55
C ALA A 40 -22.27 1.65 6.41
N ILE A 41 -21.56 2.78 6.26
CA ILE A 41 -21.80 4.01 7.03
C ILE A 41 -22.71 4.98 6.26
N CYS A 42 -22.47 5.14 4.96
CA CYS A 42 -23.10 6.18 4.13
C CYS A 42 -24.08 5.65 3.06
N GLY A 43 -24.24 4.33 2.93
CA GLY A 43 -24.96 3.71 1.81
C GLY A 43 -26.47 4.01 1.74
N HIS A 44 -27.06 4.62 2.77
CA HIS A 44 -28.44 5.12 2.71
C HIS A 44 -28.55 6.48 2.03
N TYR A 45 -27.46 7.25 1.98
CA TYR A 45 -27.41 8.61 1.45
C TYR A 45 -26.69 8.69 0.10
N GLU A 46 -25.86 7.71 -0.22
CA GLU A 46 -24.99 7.75 -1.38
C GLU A 46 -25.19 6.53 -2.28
N SER A 47 -25.22 6.77 -3.58
CA SER A 47 -25.23 5.67 -4.56
C SER A 47 -23.90 4.89 -4.51
N PHE A 48 -23.92 3.67 -5.03
CA PHE A 48 -22.71 2.86 -5.18
C PHE A 48 -21.62 3.58 -6.01
N ALA A 49 -22.03 4.31 -7.05
CA ALA A 49 -21.12 5.07 -7.90
C ALA A 49 -20.42 6.21 -7.13
N GLU A 50 -21.16 6.94 -6.29
CA GLU A 50 -20.61 8.02 -5.48
C GLU A 50 -19.67 7.47 -4.39
N THR A 51 -20.08 6.39 -3.72
CA THR A 51 -19.24 5.69 -2.74
C THR A 51 -17.92 5.26 -3.35
N THR A 52 -17.98 4.63 -4.54
CA THR A 52 -16.78 4.19 -5.25
C THR A 52 -15.89 5.37 -5.64
N ARG A 53 -16.48 6.48 -6.09
CA ARG A 53 -15.73 7.69 -6.48
C ARG A 53 -14.99 8.31 -5.29
N GLN A 54 -15.65 8.43 -4.14
CA GLN A 54 -15.03 9.01 -2.93
C GLN A 54 -13.97 8.09 -2.33
N CYS A 55 -14.13 6.77 -2.44
CA CYS A 55 -13.13 5.79 -2.00
C CYS A 55 -11.96 5.64 -2.97
N LEU A 56 -12.09 6.04 -4.24
CA LEU A 56 -11.11 5.76 -5.28
C LEU A 56 -9.68 6.22 -4.90
N PRO A 57 -9.45 7.46 -4.42
CA PRO A 57 -8.10 7.88 -4.01
C PRO A 57 -7.53 6.99 -2.89
N LEU A 58 -8.33 6.66 -1.87
CA LEU A 58 -7.89 5.80 -0.77
C LEU A 58 -7.59 4.37 -1.25
N CYS A 59 -8.45 3.79 -2.08
CA CYS A 59 -8.23 2.48 -2.68
C CYS A 59 -6.93 2.46 -3.50
N THR A 60 -6.70 3.48 -4.34
CA THR A 60 -5.49 3.57 -5.14
C THR A 60 -4.25 3.75 -4.27
N MET A 61 -4.30 4.60 -3.24
CA MET A 61 -3.23 4.76 -2.26
C MET A 61 -2.88 3.41 -1.61
N VAL A 62 -3.86 2.70 -1.07
CA VAL A 62 -3.68 1.41 -0.39
C VAL A 62 -3.17 0.34 -1.36
N PHE A 63 -3.62 0.35 -2.61
CA PHE A 63 -3.15 -0.55 -3.65
C PHE A 63 -1.64 -0.38 -3.91
N PHE A 64 -1.20 0.84 -4.21
CA PHE A 64 0.21 1.13 -4.45
C PHE A 64 1.07 0.93 -3.21
N TRP A 65 0.56 1.30 -2.03
CA TRP A 65 1.23 1.04 -0.75
C TRP A 65 1.45 -0.45 -0.50
N THR A 66 0.45 -1.27 -0.78
CA THR A 66 0.57 -2.72 -0.64
C THR A 66 1.61 -3.29 -1.60
N ILE A 67 1.65 -2.81 -2.85
CA ILE A 67 2.69 -3.22 -3.80
C ILE A 67 4.07 -2.77 -3.29
N TYR A 68 4.23 -1.52 -2.86
CA TYR A 68 5.47 -0.98 -2.33
C TYR A 68 6.00 -1.81 -1.15
N LEU A 69 5.21 -1.95 -0.09
CA LEU A 69 5.65 -2.62 1.13
C LEU A 69 5.92 -4.11 0.90
N ASN A 70 5.09 -4.78 0.09
CA ASN A 70 5.23 -6.20 -0.16
C ASN A 70 6.39 -6.50 -1.13
N THR A 71 6.66 -5.59 -2.07
CA THR A 71 7.81 -5.70 -2.99
C THR A 71 9.12 -5.54 -2.23
N ALA A 72 9.22 -4.49 -1.40
CA ALA A 72 10.40 -4.30 -0.56
C ALA A 72 10.59 -5.45 0.44
N TYR A 73 9.50 -5.92 1.06
CA TYR A 73 9.58 -7.06 1.98
C TYR A 73 10.01 -8.35 1.28
N SER A 74 9.36 -8.73 0.17
CA SER A 74 9.71 -9.94 -0.57
C SER A 74 11.11 -9.90 -1.20
N TYR A 75 11.70 -8.71 -1.36
CA TYR A 75 13.08 -8.59 -1.82
C TYR A 75 14.09 -9.22 -0.85
N GLN A 76 13.75 -9.39 0.43
CA GLN A 76 14.60 -10.07 1.41
C GLN A 76 14.92 -11.53 1.01
N ASP A 77 14.00 -12.17 0.28
CA ASP A 77 14.08 -13.57 -0.14
C ASP A 77 14.65 -13.72 -1.57
N VAL A 78 15.14 -12.63 -2.18
CA VAL A 78 15.54 -12.58 -3.60
C VAL A 78 16.56 -13.65 -4.00
N VAL A 79 17.47 -14.03 -3.11
CA VAL A 79 18.52 -15.02 -3.38
C VAL A 79 17.91 -16.41 -3.55
N ASP A 80 16.98 -16.79 -2.68
CA ASP A 80 16.35 -18.12 -2.69
C ASP A 80 15.21 -18.20 -3.70
N ASP A 81 14.43 -17.14 -3.84
CA ASP A 81 13.41 -17.02 -4.88
C ASP A 81 14.01 -17.16 -6.30
N ARG A 82 15.22 -16.64 -6.54
CA ARG A 82 15.93 -16.81 -7.81
C ARG A 82 16.29 -18.29 -8.07
N LYS A 83 16.73 -19.03 -7.05
CA LYS A 83 17.03 -20.48 -7.18
C LYS A 83 15.77 -21.27 -7.49
N MET A 84 14.65 -20.93 -6.84
CA MET A 84 13.36 -21.60 -6.98
C MET A 84 12.51 -21.06 -8.16
N LYS A 85 13.00 -20.05 -8.89
CA LYS A 85 12.30 -19.36 -9.99
C LYS A 85 10.92 -18.80 -9.57
N VAL A 86 10.80 -18.35 -8.33
CA VAL A 86 9.56 -17.77 -7.79
C VAL A 86 9.25 -16.44 -8.48
N ASN A 87 7.98 -16.21 -8.81
CA ASN A 87 7.52 -14.95 -9.38
C ASN A 87 7.19 -13.92 -8.28
N SER A 88 7.71 -12.71 -8.45
CA SER A 88 7.52 -11.59 -7.54
C SER A 88 7.70 -10.26 -8.29
N PHE A 89 7.04 -9.20 -7.84
CA PHE A 89 7.05 -7.90 -8.52
C PHE A 89 8.43 -7.24 -8.57
N TYR A 90 9.32 -7.51 -7.61
CA TYR A 90 10.69 -6.99 -7.66
C TYR A 90 11.46 -7.44 -8.92
N ASN A 91 11.03 -8.52 -9.59
CA ASN A 91 11.63 -8.98 -10.85
C ASN A 91 11.46 -7.94 -11.97
N VAL A 92 10.43 -7.09 -11.91
CA VAL A 92 10.24 -5.97 -12.85
C VAL A 92 11.39 -4.96 -12.73
N ALA A 93 11.89 -4.76 -11.51
CA ALA A 93 12.92 -3.75 -11.24
C ALA A 93 14.32 -4.16 -11.71
N GLY A 94 14.60 -5.46 -11.83
CA GLY A 94 15.95 -5.96 -12.08
C GLY A 94 16.94 -5.40 -11.06
N ASN A 95 17.95 -4.67 -11.53
CA ASN A 95 18.97 -4.01 -10.69
C ASN A 95 18.52 -2.63 -10.16
N HIS A 96 17.37 -2.13 -10.58
CA HIS A 96 16.86 -0.78 -10.29
C HIS A 96 15.71 -0.78 -9.29
N ILE A 97 15.77 -1.65 -8.26
CA ILE A 97 14.72 -1.78 -7.25
C ILE A 97 14.41 -0.47 -6.53
N HIS A 98 15.41 0.35 -6.23
CA HIS A 98 15.18 1.67 -5.62
C HIS A 98 14.30 2.58 -6.49
N ILE A 99 14.56 2.63 -7.79
CA ILE A 99 13.78 3.47 -8.72
C ILE A 99 12.34 2.97 -8.75
N LEU A 100 12.12 1.65 -8.79
CA LEU A 100 10.78 1.09 -8.70
C LEU A 100 10.07 1.49 -7.40
N LEU A 101 10.75 1.42 -6.25
CA LEU A 101 10.16 1.82 -4.97
C LEU A 101 9.80 3.31 -4.93
N VAL A 102 10.64 4.19 -5.48
CA VAL A 102 10.35 5.64 -5.61
C VAL A 102 9.13 5.87 -6.50
N LEU A 103 9.05 5.16 -7.64
CA LEU A 103 7.89 5.24 -8.54
C LEU A 103 6.60 4.77 -7.86
N LEU A 104 6.67 3.78 -6.97
CA LEU A 104 5.50 3.31 -6.22
C LEU A 104 5.09 4.28 -5.09
N VAL A 105 6.03 5.01 -4.48
CA VAL A 105 5.73 6.02 -3.44
C VAL A 105 4.98 7.22 -4.02
N SER A 106 5.28 7.60 -5.26
CA SER A 106 4.68 8.75 -5.94
C SER A 106 3.13 8.72 -5.96
N PRO A 107 2.45 7.67 -6.47
CA PRO A 107 0.99 7.59 -6.43
C PRO A 107 0.42 7.46 -5.02
N ILE A 108 1.16 6.91 -4.04
CA ILE A 108 0.70 6.85 -2.65
C ILE A 108 0.49 8.27 -2.10
N LEU A 109 1.50 9.13 -2.23
CA LEU A 109 1.45 10.50 -1.71
C LEU A 109 0.43 11.36 -2.47
N VAL A 110 0.34 11.22 -3.80
CA VAL A 110 -0.64 11.95 -4.61
C VAL A 110 -2.06 11.56 -4.24
N CYS A 111 -2.36 10.26 -4.14
CA CYS A 111 -3.70 9.80 -3.80
C CYS A 111 -4.06 10.12 -2.34
N LEU A 112 -3.10 10.06 -1.42
CA LEU A 112 -3.30 10.50 -0.04
C LEU A 112 -3.61 12.00 0.03
N TYR A 113 -2.88 12.83 -0.71
CA TYR A 113 -3.16 14.26 -0.83
C TYR A 113 -4.59 14.52 -1.34
N ILE A 114 -4.98 13.87 -2.44
CA ILE A 114 -6.32 14.03 -3.03
C ILE A 114 -7.40 13.60 -2.04
N TYR A 115 -7.18 12.48 -1.33
CA TYR A 115 -8.11 11.99 -0.32
C TYR A 115 -8.27 13.01 0.83
N LEU A 116 -7.16 13.49 1.38
CA LEU A 116 -7.14 14.45 2.49
C LEU A 116 -7.64 15.84 2.12
N ALA A 117 -7.52 16.25 0.86
CA ALA A 117 -8.11 17.51 0.37
C ALA A 117 -9.63 17.54 0.49
N GLY A 118 -10.29 16.38 0.58
CA GLY A 118 -11.72 16.29 0.91
C GLY A 118 -12.05 16.61 2.38
N PHE A 119 -11.05 16.62 3.26
CA PHE A 119 -11.19 16.89 4.68
C PHE A 119 -10.61 18.27 5.01
N LYS A 120 -11.34 19.06 5.81
CA LYS A 120 -10.87 20.38 6.29
C LYS A 120 -10.12 20.28 7.63
N SER A 121 -9.42 19.17 7.88
CA SER A 121 -8.74 18.91 9.15
C SER A 121 -7.23 19.08 9.05
N THR A 122 -6.73 20.13 9.69
CA THR A 122 -5.27 20.36 9.86
C THR A 122 -4.60 19.19 10.60
N TRP A 123 -5.33 18.55 11.52
CA TRP A 123 -4.82 17.39 12.25
C TRP A 123 -4.51 16.23 11.31
N LEU A 124 -5.43 15.86 10.41
CA LEU A 124 -5.18 14.79 9.43
C LEU A 124 -4.05 15.15 8.46
N TRP A 125 -3.94 16.41 8.05
CA TRP A 125 -2.82 16.87 7.23
C TRP A 125 -1.46 16.65 7.90
N VAL A 126 -1.32 17.00 9.18
CA VAL A 126 -0.05 16.82 9.88
C VAL A 126 0.18 15.36 10.27
N SER A 127 -0.80 14.74 10.94
CA SER A 127 -0.67 13.40 11.52
C SER A 127 -0.68 12.29 10.49
N TRP A 128 -1.41 12.42 9.38
CA TRP A 128 -1.43 11.41 8.33
C TRP A 128 -0.43 11.75 7.22
N MET A 129 -0.63 12.83 6.47
CA MET A 129 0.22 13.17 5.32
C MET A 129 1.66 13.44 5.73
N GLY A 130 1.87 14.26 6.77
CA GLY A 130 3.23 14.60 7.26
C GLY A 130 4.01 13.36 7.72
N VAL A 131 3.42 12.56 8.61
CA VAL A 131 4.06 11.37 9.15
C VAL A 131 4.32 10.32 8.06
N TRP A 132 3.37 10.07 7.16
CA TRP A 132 3.57 9.14 6.05
C TRP A 132 4.66 9.59 5.10
N THR A 133 4.72 10.89 4.77
CA THR A 133 5.76 11.44 3.89
C THR A 133 7.15 11.23 4.49
N ILE A 134 7.34 11.62 5.76
CA ILE A 134 8.63 11.45 6.47
C ILE A 134 9.00 9.97 6.54
N ALA A 135 8.05 9.10 6.86
CA ALA A 135 8.32 7.68 6.99
C ALA A 135 8.66 7.03 5.65
N LEU A 136 7.97 7.35 4.55
CA LEU A 136 8.28 6.82 3.22
C LEU A 136 9.66 7.31 2.74
N VAL A 137 10.01 8.57 2.95
CA VAL A 137 11.36 9.09 2.65
C VAL A 137 12.43 8.36 3.46
N THR A 138 12.19 8.17 4.76
CA THR A 138 13.11 7.45 5.65
C THR A 138 13.27 6.00 5.23
N GLN A 139 12.17 5.32 4.89
CA GLN A 139 12.20 3.93 4.42
C GLN A 139 12.95 3.79 3.08
N LEU A 140 12.74 4.71 2.15
CA LEU A 140 13.47 4.73 0.87
C LEU A 140 14.97 4.95 1.07
N ALA A 141 15.36 5.80 2.02
CA ALA A 141 16.75 6.07 2.36
C ALA A 141 17.42 4.89 3.10
N GLN A 142 16.67 4.15 3.92
CA GLN A 142 17.16 3.02 4.70
C GLN A 142 17.16 1.69 3.93
N PHE A 143 16.34 1.56 2.89
CA PHE A 143 16.32 0.36 2.06
C PHE A 143 17.68 0.21 1.36
N ASP A 144 18.30 -0.96 1.46
CA ASP A 144 19.57 -1.26 0.79
C ASP A 144 19.44 -2.58 0.00
N PRO A 145 19.49 -2.55 -1.34
CA PRO A 145 19.43 -3.74 -2.18
C PRO A 145 20.61 -4.70 -1.97
N LYS A 146 21.73 -4.21 -1.42
CA LYS A 146 22.91 -5.01 -1.08
C LYS A 146 22.75 -5.73 0.26
N GLN A 147 21.86 -5.25 1.12
CA GLN A 147 21.38 -5.94 2.31
C GLN A 147 19.89 -6.27 2.18
N PRO A 148 19.51 -7.38 1.53
CA PRO A 148 18.10 -7.75 1.33
C PRO A 148 17.27 -7.77 2.63
N ALA A 149 17.90 -8.07 3.77
CA ALA A 149 17.27 -8.02 5.11
C ALA A 149 16.69 -6.63 5.48
N SER A 150 17.15 -5.54 4.84
CA SER A 150 16.60 -4.19 5.00
C SER A 150 15.12 -4.10 4.63
N GLY A 151 14.62 -4.98 3.75
CA GLY A 151 13.20 -5.12 3.43
C GLY A 151 12.33 -5.48 4.63
N GLY A 152 12.86 -6.27 5.57
CA GLY A 152 12.18 -6.63 6.82
C GLY A 152 12.01 -5.43 7.77
N THR A 153 13.02 -4.56 7.85
CA THR A 153 12.95 -3.32 8.65
C THR A 153 11.90 -2.37 8.08
N LEU A 154 11.84 -2.24 6.75
CA LEU A 154 10.81 -1.45 6.06
C LEU A 154 9.41 -1.99 6.35
N HIS A 155 9.22 -3.32 6.38
CA HIS A 155 7.94 -3.92 6.72
C HIS A 155 7.50 -3.60 8.16
N LYS A 156 8.41 -3.68 9.14
CA LYS A 156 8.13 -3.30 10.53
C LYS A 156 7.73 -1.83 10.65
N SER A 157 8.42 -0.93 9.94
CA SER A 157 8.08 0.49 9.89
C SER A 157 6.66 0.71 9.32
N ASN A 158 6.28 -0.02 8.27
CA ASN A 158 4.93 0.07 7.69
C ASN A 158 3.84 -0.49 8.60
N PHE A 159 4.13 -1.53 9.39
CA PHE A 159 3.19 -2.01 10.41
C PHE A 159 2.90 -0.93 11.47
N ILE A 160 3.94 -0.24 11.94
CA ILE A 160 3.81 0.89 12.88
C ILE A 160 3.01 2.04 12.27
N LEU A 161 3.24 2.37 10.99
CA LEU A 161 2.45 3.38 10.27
C LEU A 161 0.97 3.03 10.20
N GLY A 162 0.63 1.75 10.02
CA GLY A 162 -0.76 1.28 10.05
C GLY A 162 -1.42 1.57 11.40
N ILE A 163 -0.77 1.21 12.50
CA ILE A 163 -1.26 1.49 13.86
C ILE A 163 -1.41 3.00 14.09
N TRP A 164 -0.40 3.78 13.69
CA TRP A 164 -0.44 5.24 13.79
C TRP A 164 -1.63 5.84 13.04
N THR A 165 -1.92 5.35 11.84
CA THR A 165 -3.05 5.85 11.03
C THR A 165 -4.39 5.57 11.72
N ILE A 166 -4.55 4.42 12.36
CA ILE A 166 -5.75 4.11 13.16
C ILE A 166 -5.91 5.09 14.31
N LEU A 167 -4.82 5.38 15.04
CA LEU A 167 -4.82 6.35 16.14
C LEU A 167 -5.16 7.76 15.65
N ALA A 168 -4.55 8.21 14.54
CA ALA A 168 -4.78 9.52 13.95
C ALA A 168 -6.26 9.71 13.55
N CYS A 169 -6.86 8.72 12.89
CA CYS A 169 -8.27 8.73 12.52
C CYS A 169 -9.19 8.68 13.75
N THR A 170 -8.82 7.92 14.78
CA THR A 170 -9.60 7.84 16.03
C THR A 170 -9.64 9.21 16.74
N ILE A 171 -8.49 9.88 16.84
CA ILE A 171 -8.38 11.22 17.41
C ILE A 171 -9.21 12.23 16.58
N GLU A 172 -9.15 12.16 15.26
CA GLU A 172 -9.98 13.00 14.39
C GLU A 172 -11.48 12.85 14.68
N VAL A 173 -11.96 11.61 14.84
CA VAL A 173 -13.36 11.36 15.19
C VAL A 173 -13.73 12.06 16.50
N TYR A 174 -12.87 11.99 17.53
CA TYR A 174 -13.09 12.71 18.79
C TYR A 174 -13.06 14.23 18.62
N LEU A 175 -12.14 14.77 17.82
CA LEU A 175 -12.04 16.21 17.55
C LEU A 175 -13.24 16.76 16.79
N THR A 176 -13.85 15.96 15.91
CA THR A 176 -15.05 16.35 15.16
C THR A 176 -16.36 16.13 15.91
N ALA A 177 -16.35 15.32 16.96
CA ALA A 177 -17.51 15.05 17.81
C ALA A 177 -17.63 16.01 19.01
N ALA A 178 -16.57 16.74 19.34
CA ALA A 178 -16.51 17.75 20.40
C ALA A 178 -16.92 19.14 19.88
#